data_AF-A0A651EM82-F1
#
_entry.id   AF-A0A651EM82-F1
#
_cell.length_a   1.000
_cell.length_b   1.000
_cell.length_c   1.000
_cell.angle_alpha   90.00
_cell.angle_beta   90.00
_cell.angle_gamma   90.00
#
_symmetry.space_group_name_H-M   'P 1'
#
loop_
_entity.id
_entity.type
_entity.pdbx_description
1 polymer ?
#
loop_
_entity_poly.entity_id
_entity_poly.type
_entity_poly.pdbx_seq_one_letter_code
_entity_poly.pdbx_strand_id
1 'polypeptide(L)'
;MMVNDRRRGGLILCKEYYAEFAGPGAAVGGLFDMDCTRLIPVGTLSILTPPDHEARQRAFKIRRQWIRLTQQFTDCPVPLQRAQMILNQFETYFGPETVADVPDDAFALLVGVLPYTVRLARRKPGQLNVKLKAGG
;
A
#
# COMPACT_ATOMS: atom_id res chain seq x y z
N MET A 1 11.05 15.31 -3.67
CA MET A 1 10.07 15.26 -4.77
C MET A 1 8.68 15.08 -4.17
N MET A 2 7.62 15.08 -4.98
CA MET A 2 6.26 14.75 -4.54
C MET A 2 5.53 13.91 -5.60
N VAL A 3 4.58 13.08 -5.16
CA VAL A 3 3.65 12.41 -6.07
C VAL A 3 2.68 13.44 -6.66
N ASN A 4 2.45 13.37 -7.96
CA ASN A 4 1.52 14.24 -8.68
C ASN A 4 0.10 14.03 -8.14
N ASP A 5 -0.49 15.09 -7.58
CA ASP A 5 -1.83 15.09 -7.00
C ASP A 5 -2.95 15.03 -8.05
N ARG A 6 -2.63 15.33 -9.32
CA ARG A 6 -3.59 15.30 -10.45
C ARG A 6 -3.71 13.92 -11.10
N ARG A 7 -2.93 12.93 -10.66
CA ARG A 7 -2.99 11.56 -11.18
C ARG A 7 -3.34 10.57 -10.09
N ARG A 8 -4.10 9.53 -10.46
CA ARG A 8 -4.37 8.37 -9.60
C ARG A 8 -3.15 7.45 -9.57
N GLY A 9 -2.11 7.91 -8.89
CA GLY A 9 -0.85 7.19 -8.76
C GLY A 9 -0.30 7.28 -7.34
N GLY A 10 0.58 6.37 -7.00
CA GLY A 10 1.28 6.38 -5.72
C GLY A 10 2.52 5.50 -5.76
N LEU A 11 3.28 5.56 -4.66
CA LEU A 11 4.51 4.79 -4.50
C LEU A 11 4.46 4.08 -3.16
N ILE A 12 4.61 2.76 -3.17
CA ILE A 12 4.89 2.01 -1.95
C ILE A 12 6.40 2.02 -1.74
N LEU A 13 6.81 2.50 -0.57
CA LEU A 13 8.19 2.58 -0.13
C LEU A 13 8.44 1.45 0.86
N CYS A 14 9.07 0.38 0.40
CA CYS A 14 9.44 -0.76 1.25
C CYS A 14 10.75 -0.44 1.96
N LYS A 15 10.73 -0.61 3.28
CA LYS A 15 11.88 -0.59 4.17
C LYS A 15 12.13 -2.00 4.68
N GLU A 16 13.12 -2.19 5.54
CA GLU A 16 13.53 -3.53 6.00
C GLU A 16 12.39 -4.32 6.66
N TYR A 17 11.58 -3.67 7.50
CA TYR A 17 10.55 -4.35 8.32
C TYR A 17 9.12 -3.91 8.03
N TYR A 18 8.92 -2.87 7.23
CA TYR A 18 7.61 -2.29 6.98
C TYR A 18 7.59 -1.55 5.64
N ALA A 19 6.42 -1.12 5.20
CA ALA A 19 6.27 -0.26 4.04
C ALA A 19 5.40 0.95 4.35
N GLU A 20 5.61 2.02 3.61
CA GLU A 20 4.80 3.24 3.68
C GLU A 20 4.20 3.54 2.32
N PHE A 21 2.95 3.98 2.26
CA PHE A 21 2.32 4.40 1.01
C PHE A 21 2.39 5.92 0.81
N ALA A 22 2.98 6.37 -0.29
CA ALA A 22 3.00 7.77 -0.72
C ALA A 22 1.96 7.94 -1.82
N GLY A 23 0.76 8.39 -1.45
CA GLY A 23 -0.29 8.68 -2.41
C GLY A 23 -0.18 10.08 -3.03
N PRO A 24 -1.17 10.49 -3.83
CA PRO A 24 -1.20 11.77 -4.51
C PRO A 24 -0.88 12.94 -3.57
N GLY A 25 0.02 13.83 -4.00
CA GLY A 25 0.48 14.99 -3.24
C GLY A 25 1.50 14.69 -2.15
N ALA A 26 1.79 13.43 -1.82
CA ALA A 26 2.74 13.08 -0.77
C ALA A 26 4.18 13.38 -1.18
N ALA A 27 4.99 13.86 -0.23
CA ALA A 27 6.43 13.97 -0.40
C ALA A 27 7.09 12.58 -0.53
N VAL A 28 8.11 12.50 -1.39
CA VAL A 28 8.93 11.31 -1.65
C VAL A 28 10.40 11.73 -1.83
N GLY A 29 11.30 10.92 -1.29
CA GLY A 29 12.75 11.07 -1.28
C GLY A 29 13.30 11.91 -0.12
N GLY A 30 14.61 12.09 -0.11
CA GLY A 30 15.33 12.79 0.95
C GLY A 30 15.62 11.89 2.15
N LEU A 31 15.91 12.51 3.31
CA LEU A 31 16.38 11.82 4.51
C LEU A 31 15.46 10.72 5.04
N PHE A 32 14.14 10.82 4.80
CA PHE A 32 13.17 9.86 5.34
C PHE A 32 13.08 8.54 4.55
N ASP A 33 13.59 8.52 3.33
CA ASP A 33 13.45 7.40 2.40
C ASP A 33 14.82 6.77 2.05
N MET A 34 15.89 7.14 2.77
CA MET A 34 17.26 6.64 2.52
C MET A 34 17.44 5.15 2.81
N ASP A 35 16.62 4.60 3.70
CA ASP A 35 16.55 3.20 4.10
C ASP A 35 15.57 2.38 3.24
N CYS A 36 15.01 2.96 2.18
CA CYS A 36 14.13 2.24 1.27
C CYS A 36 14.92 1.17 0.51
N THR A 37 14.47 -0.08 0.63
CA THR A 37 15.06 -1.25 -0.02
C THR A 37 14.39 -1.56 -1.37
N ARG A 38 13.14 -1.13 -1.54
CA ARG A 38 12.37 -1.33 -2.77
C ARG A 38 11.31 -0.25 -2.94
N LEU A 39 11.06 0.13 -4.20
CA LEU A 39 10.01 1.06 -4.59
C LEU A 39 9.04 0.34 -5.52
N ILE A 40 7.74 0.41 -5.23
CA ILE A 40 6.70 -0.23 -6.04
C ILE A 40 5.71 0.84 -6.50
N PRO A 41 5.69 1.19 -7.80
CA PRO A 41 4.72 2.12 -8.34
C PRO A 41 3.32 1.49 -8.32
N VAL A 42 2.30 2.29 -8.02
CA VAL A 42 0.89 1.87 -8.05
C VAL A 42 0.10 2.86 -8.90
N GLY A 43 -0.69 2.35 -9.84
CA GLY A 43 -1.47 3.17 -10.76
C GLY A 43 -0.61 4.02 -11.68
N THR A 44 -1.11 5.21 -12.04
CA THR A 44 -0.43 6.10 -12.99
C THR A 44 0.56 7.02 -12.27
N LEU A 45 1.67 6.45 -11.82
CA LEU A 45 2.70 7.18 -11.08
C LEU A 45 3.26 8.35 -11.91
N SER A 46 3.30 9.53 -11.29
CA SER A 46 3.98 10.71 -11.79
C SER A 46 4.60 11.45 -10.61
N ILE A 47 5.87 11.83 -10.74
CA ILE A 47 6.64 12.51 -9.70
C ILE A 47 6.95 13.93 -10.17
N LEU A 48 6.78 14.91 -9.28
CA LEU A 48 7.01 16.32 -9.53
C LEU A 48 8.00 16.91 -8.51
N THR A 49 8.65 18.00 -8.89
CA THR A 49 9.35 18.87 -7.95
C THR A 49 8.35 19.89 -7.38
N PRO A 50 8.20 20.01 -6.05
CA PRO A 50 7.37 21.04 -5.46
C PRO A 50 7.85 22.44 -5.92
N PRO A 51 6.94 23.33 -6.35
CA PRO A 51 7.31 24.62 -6.93
C PRO A 51 7.93 25.59 -5.92
N ASP A 52 7.59 25.44 -4.64
CA ASP A 52 8.03 26.33 -3.56
C ASP A 52 8.12 25.60 -2.20
N HIS A 53 8.62 26.32 -1.20
CA HIS A 53 8.78 25.80 0.17
C HIS A 53 7.45 25.42 0.81
N GLU A 54 6.36 26.16 0.55
CA GLU A 54 5.06 25.84 1.12
C GLU A 54 4.48 24.56 0.54
N ALA A 55 4.58 24.37 -0.77
CA ALA A 55 4.18 23.15 -1.47
C ALA A 55 4.96 21.96 -0.94
N ARG A 56 6.26 22.14 -0.68
CA ARG A 56 7.08 21.10 -0.03
C ARG A 56 6.57 20.78 1.38
N GLN A 57 6.25 21.78 2.20
CA GLN A 57 5.68 21.55 3.53
C GLN A 57 4.30 20.86 3.47
N ARG A 58 3.44 21.27 2.53
CA ARG A 58 2.14 20.62 2.27
C ARG A 58 2.33 19.14 1.89
N ALA A 59 3.29 18.84 1.01
CA ALA A 59 3.57 17.47 0.59
C ALA A 59 4.00 16.57 1.75
N PHE A 60 4.80 17.08 2.70
CA PHE A 60 5.12 16.34 3.93
C PHE A 60 3.92 16.18 4.86
N LYS A 61 3.02 17.17 4.95
CA LYS A 61 1.77 17.05 5.72
C LYS A 61 0.88 15.94 5.13
N ILE A 62 0.74 15.89 3.81
CA ILE A 62 -0.02 14.85 3.09
C ILE A 62 0.64 13.47 3.29
N ARG A 63 1.97 13.38 3.22
CA ARG A 63 2.70 12.13 3.51
C ARG A 63 2.33 11.56 4.89
N ARG A 64 2.24 12.40 5.92
CA ARG A 64 1.80 11.98 7.27
C ARG A 64 0.34 11.51 7.30
N GLN A 65 -0.54 12.09 6.49
CA GLN A 65 -1.94 11.63 6.41
C GLN A 65 -2.04 10.22 5.82
N TRP A 66 -1.24 9.91 4.79
CA TRP A 66 -1.18 8.56 4.24
C TRP A 66 -0.64 7.54 5.24
N ILE A 67 0.40 7.90 6.00
CA ILE A 67 0.92 7.05 7.09
C ILE A 67 -0.16 6.77 8.14
N ARG A 68 -0.95 7.80 8.52
CA ARG A 68 -2.07 7.63 9.46
C ARG A 68 -3.18 6.73 8.91
N LEU A 69 -3.47 6.81 7.61
CA LEU A 69 -4.45 5.92 6.98
C LEU A 69 -4.01 4.45 7.09
N THR A 70 -2.75 4.15 6.77
CA THR A 70 -2.24 2.78 6.90
C THR A 70 -2.22 2.32 8.36
N GLN A 71 -1.95 3.23 9.31
CA GLN A 71 -1.97 2.93 10.73
C GLN A 71 -3.36 2.51 11.23
N GLN A 72 -4.44 3.13 10.72
CA GLN A 72 -5.81 2.73 11.07
C GLN A 72 -6.11 1.27 10.73
N PHE A 73 -5.48 0.73 9.67
CA PHE A 73 -5.60 -0.68 9.35
C PHE A 73 -4.79 -1.54 10.32
N THR A 74 -3.57 -1.11 10.69
CA THR A 74 -2.74 -1.86 11.62
C THR A 74 -3.32 -1.96 13.04
N ASP A 75 -4.17 -1.01 13.43
CA ASP A 75 -4.86 -0.99 14.72
C ASP A 75 -5.96 -2.07 14.83
N CYS A 76 -6.41 -2.65 13.71
CA CYS A 76 -7.34 -3.78 13.73
C CYS A 76 -6.61 -5.06 14.21
N PRO A 77 -7.10 -5.74 15.27
CA PRO A 77 -6.39 -6.88 15.87
C PRO A 77 -6.40 -8.14 15.01
N VAL A 78 -7.26 -8.21 13.97
CA VAL A 78 -7.45 -9.42 13.15
C VAL A 78 -6.63 -9.32 11.87
N PRO A 79 -5.56 -10.13 11.68
CA PRO A 79 -4.66 -10.02 10.53
C PRO A 79 -5.34 -10.09 9.17
N LEU A 80 -6.31 -10.99 9.00
CA LEU A 80 -7.04 -11.13 7.74
C LEU A 80 -7.88 -9.88 7.43
N GLN A 81 -8.47 -9.27 8.45
CA GLN A 81 -9.25 -8.03 8.29
C GLN A 81 -8.33 -6.86 7.92
N ARG A 82 -7.14 -6.74 8.52
CA ARG A 82 -6.13 -5.75 8.12
C ARG A 82 -5.80 -5.83 6.63
N ALA A 83 -5.52 -7.04 6.15
CA ALA A 83 -5.25 -7.31 4.74
C ALA A 83 -6.45 -6.97 3.84
N GLN A 84 -7.67 -7.33 4.25
CA GLN A 84 -8.87 -7.00 3.49
C GLN A 84 -9.12 -5.49 3.42
N MET A 85 -8.92 -4.77 4.52
CA MET A 85 -9.12 -3.31 4.57
C MET A 85 -8.19 -2.57 3.60
N ILE A 86 -6.90 -2.90 3.61
CA ILE A 86 -5.94 -2.26 2.69
C ILE A 86 -6.21 -2.61 1.23
N LEU A 87 -6.54 -3.88 0.94
CA LEU A 87 -6.91 -4.32 -0.41
C LEU A 87 -8.16 -3.58 -0.89
N ASN A 88 -9.24 -3.56 -0.11
CA ASN A 88 -10.47 -2.85 -0.46
C ASN A 88 -10.24 -1.36 -0.67
N GLN A 89 -9.43 -0.72 0.19
CA GLN A 89 -9.09 0.70 0.06
C GLN A 89 -8.35 0.97 -1.26
N PHE A 90 -7.37 0.13 -1.59
CA PHE A 90 -6.60 0.28 -2.82
C PHE A 90 -7.45 -0.06 -4.05
N GLU A 91 -8.30 -1.08 -4.01
CA GLU A 91 -9.18 -1.46 -5.13
C GLU A 91 -10.20 -0.36 -5.42
N THR A 92 -10.78 0.23 -4.39
CA THR A 92 -11.70 1.37 -4.53
C THR A 92 -11.04 2.56 -5.21
N TYR A 93 -9.76 2.80 -4.92
CA TYR A 93 -9.04 3.97 -5.42
C TYR A 93 -8.40 3.76 -6.80
N PHE A 94 -7.73 2.62 -7.00
CA PHE A 94 -6.90 2.28 -8.17
C PHE A 94 -7.56 1.31 -9.15
N GLY A 95 -8.65 0.66 -8.75
CA GLY A 95 -9.26 -0.43 -9.50
C GLY A 95 -8.59 -1.79 -9.22
N PRO A 96 -9.34 -2.90 -9.41
CA PRO A 96 -8.89 -4.24 -9.07
C PRO A 96 -7.70 -4.73 -9.91
N GLU A 97 -7.62 -4.34 -11.19
CA GLU A 97 -6.52 -4.72 -12.08
C GLU A 97 -5.18 -4.16 -11.57
N THR A 98 -5.12 -2.86 -11.28
CA THR A 98 -3.93 -2.22 -10.70
C THR A 98 -3.50 -2.88 -9.38
N VAL A 99 -4.45 -3.29 -8.56
CA VAL A 99 -4.16 -3.89 -7.24
C VAL A 99 -3.72 -5.34 -7.37
N ALA A 100 -4.13 -6.05 -8.42
CA ALA A 100 -3.65 -7.40 -8.71
C ALA A 100 -2.15 -7.42 -9.03
N ASP A 101 -1.62 -6.35 -9.65
CA ASP A 101 -0.20 -6.24 -10.02
C ASP A 101 0.72 -5.90 -8.84
N VAL A 102 0.17 -5.47 -7.71
CA VAL A 102 0.97 -5.14 -6.51
C VAL A 102 1.32 -6.43 -5.75
N PRO A 103 2.62 -6.70 -5.48
CA PRO A 103 3.04 -7.90 -4.75
C PRO A 103 2.40 -8.06 -3.36
N ASP A 104 2.14 -9.31 -2.97
CA ASP A 104 1.54 -9.61 -1.67
C ASP A 104 2.44 -9.19 -0.50
N ASP A 105 3.76 -9.28 -0.66
CA ASP A 105 4.72 -8.85 0.36
C ASP A 105 4.69 -7.34 0.57
N ALA A 106 4.43 -6.55 -0.48
CA ALA A 106 4.25 -5.11 -0.37
C ALA A 106 3.04 -4.74 0.49
N PHE A 107 1.88 -5.37 0.22
CA PHE A 107 0.69 -5.19 1.06
C PHE A 107 0.90 -5.71 2.47
N ALA A 108 1.59 -6.84 2.62
CA ALA A 108 1.89 -7.41 3.92
C ALA A 108 2.71 -6.46 4.79
N LEU A 109 3.71 -5.80 4.21
CA LEU A 109 4.54 -4.80 4.86
C LEU A 109 3.76 -3.50 5.20
N LEU A 110 2.76 -3.12 4.42
CA LEU A 110 1.92 -1.94 4.69
C LEU A 110 1.03 -2.11 5.92
N VAL A 111 0.60 -3.34 6.23
CA VAL A 111 -0.35 -3.61 7.34
C VAL A 111 0.14 -4.62 8.37
N GLY A 112 1.42 -4.96 8.36
CA GLY A 112 2.07 -5.80 9.37
C GLY A 112 1.51 -7.22 9.45
N VAL A 113 1.33 -7.87 8.31
CA VAL A 113 0.87 -9.28 8.20
C VAL A 113 1.88 -10.13 7.43
N LEU A 114 1.61 -11.43 7.30
CA LEU A 114 2.40 -12.30 6.41
C LEU A 114 1.89 -12.19 4.95
N PRO A 115 2.74 -12.32 3.92
CA PRO A 115 2.31 -12.35 2.52
C PRO A 115 1.23 -13.40 2.24
N TYR A 116 1.27 -14.53 2.97
CA TYR A 116 0.23 -15.55 2.90
C TYR A 116 -1.15 -15.04 3.35
N THR A 117 -1.22 -14.17 4.36
CA THR A 117 -2.47 -13.56 4.82
C THR A 117 -3.08 -12.68 3.73
N VAL A 118 -2.25 -11.92 2.99
CA VAL A 118 -2.71 -11.13 1.84
C VAL A 118 -3.23 -12.04 0.73
N ARG A 119 -2.51 -13.13 0.40
CA ARG A 119 -3.00 -14.13 -0.56
C ARG A 119 -4.35 -14.71 -0.20
N LEU A 120 -4.61 -14.94 1.09
CA LEU A 120 -5.92 -15.41 1.55
C LEU A 120 -6.99 -14.33 1.36
N ALA A 121 -6.70 -13.08 1.71
CA ALA A 121 -7.65 -11.96 1.55
C ALA A 121 -8.00 -11.67 0.08
N ARG A 122 -7.09 -11.94 -0.85
CA ARG A 122 -7.37 -11.82 -2.30
C ARG A 122 -8.33 -12.89 -2.85
N ARG A 123 -8.55 -13.99 -2.12
CA ARG A 123 -9.44 -15.07 -2.59
C ARG A 123 -10.90 -14.65 -2.37
N LYS A 124 -11.71 -14.73 -3.43
CA LYS A 124 -13.17 -14.52 -3.32
C LYS A 124 -13.79 -15.59 -2.39
N PRO A 125 -14.75 -15.23 -1.53
CA PRO A 125 -15.53 -16.23 -0.77
C PRO A 125 -16.21 -17.18 -1.76
N GLY A 126 -15.85 -18.48 -1.74
CA GLY A 126 -16.46 -19.51 -2.59
C GLY A 126 -15.50 -20.46 -3.33
N GLN A 127 -14.19 -20.23 -3.32
CA GLN A 127 -13.20 -21.11 -3.99
C GLN A 127 -12.45 -22.08 -3.07
N LEU A 128 -13.02 -22.45 -1.93
CA LEU A 128 -12.49 -23.51 -1.06
C LEU A 128 -13.25 -24.82 -1.29
N ASN A 129 -13.11 -25.41 -2.48
CA ASN A 129 -13.41 -26.83 -2.67
C ASN A 129 -12.16 -27.64 -2.32
N VAL A 130 -11.84 -27.72 -1.02
CA VAL A 130 -10.90 -28.73 -0.54
C VAL A 130 -11.64 -30.06 -0.54
N LYS A 131 -11.56 -30.80 -1.65
CA LYS A 131 -11.93 -32.23 -1.65
C LYS A 131 -10.92 -32.96 -0.76
N LEU A 132 -11.28 -33.16 0.51
CA LEU A 132 -10.62 -34.15 1.35
C LEU A 132 -10.91 -35.51 0.72
N LYS A 133 -9.90 -36.12 0.09
CA LYS A 133 -9.94 -37.55 -0.24
C LYS A 133 -9.94 -38.30 1.10
N ALA A 134 -11.07 -38.89 1.45
CA ALA A 134 -11.10 -39.96 2.44
C ALA A 134 -10.27 -41.12 1.86
N GLY A 135 -9.13 -41.42 2.49
CA GLY A 135 -8.40 -42.66 2.23
C GLY A 135 -9.17 -43.82 2.85
N GLY A 136 -9.39 -44.86 2.05
CA GLY A 136 -9.90 -46.16 2.51
C GLY A 136 -8.79 -47.06 3.04
#